data_AF-A0A084AW86-F1
#
_entry.id   AF-A0A084AW86-F1
#
_cell.length_a   1.000
_cell.length_b   1.000
_cell.length_c   1.000
_cell.angle_alpha   90.00
_cell.angle_beta   90.00
_cell.angle_gamma   90.00
#
_symmetry.space_group_name_H-M   'P 1'
#
loop_
_entity.id
_entity.type
_entity.pdbx_description
1 polymer ?
#
loop_
_entity_poly.entity_id
_entity_poly.type
_entity_poly.pdbx_seq_one_letter_code
_entity_poly.pdbx_strand_id
1 'polypeptide(L)'
;MTLRYLNSIKYRNNELQCSKTGSHIGSGLGSAAVKVTQNGNYIIVQCTALPVTHYMAVRKGDAGIYMGTHIQDTLFGELRFIARLNAKLLQSEYPYGDVSSYSGTTSVIEGADVVLNAETGQTRSKFYSADRYIDRGIHCVYGTAVDKIHVCMLIPQPESSSGGPLFRDIETSNSNEYNALYNYMWSSHTQTETTTRVGLHGPYAMVFSANGVPSMASTNWDIIADMGFKGYVNKATRGYVTGKATGTPSDYQTNVHWYNVNAQYWVRAASDGTFKSPAMKPGTYTQVLYQTEYKAAETTVTVSSYTVGSSTLTDFPMAVFKGVNDGVPINFNLASAPGACTLRIATTLSFSAARPHIVINGWAAAVPAAPTKISSRGVTRGVYNGLGEQ
;
A
#
# COMPACT_ATOMS: atom_id res chain seq x y z
N MET A 1 -13.78 -22.64 -18.98
CA MET A 1 -14.71 -21.50 -18.74
C MET A 1 -13.99 -20.54 -17.80
N THR A 2 -13.70 -19.31 -18.22
CA THR A 2 -12.96 -18.36 -17.39
C THR A 2 -13.87 -17.83 -16.28
N LEU A 3 -13.57 -18.15 -15.03
CA LEU A 3 -14.19 -17.59 -13.82
C LEU A 3 -13.90 -16.09 -13.80
N ARG A 4 -14.94 -15.35 -14.13
CA ARG A 4 -15.07 -13.90 -13.92
C ARG A 4 -15.99 -13.79 -12.71
N TYR A 5 -15.46 -13.41 -11.56
CA TYR A 5 -16.13 -13.64 -10.28
C TYR A 5 -16.99 -12.45 -9.81
N LEU A 6 -16.86 -11.27 -10.42
CA LEU A 6 -17.79 -10.15 -10.24
C LEU A 6 -18.59 -9.91 -11.53
N ASN A 7 -19.81 -10.45 -11.57
CA ASN A 7 -20.71 -10.38 -12.75
C ASN A 7 -21.93 -9.47 -12.57
N SER A 8 -22.15 -8.95 -11.36
CA SER A 8 -23.16 -7.94 -11.07
C SER A 8 -22.68 -7.11 -9.89
N ILE A 9 -22.84 -5.79 -9.98
CA ILE A 9 -22.53 -4.84 -8.93
C ILE A 9 -23.69 -3.85 -8.87
N LYS A 10 -24.58 -4.03 -7.89
CA LYS A 10 -25.72 -3.12 -7.69
C LYS A 10 -25.37 -2.06 -6.64
N TYR A 11 -25.49 -0.80 -7.03
CA TYR A 11 -25.33 0.33 -6.12
C TYR A 11 -26.42 1.36 -6.40
N ARG A 12 -27.19 1.73 -5.37
CA ARG A 12 -28.30 2.71 -5.49
C ARG A 12 -29.24 2.42 -6.66
N ASN A 13 -29.72 1.17 -6.78
CA ASN A 13 -30.58 0.69 -7.87
C ASN A 13 -29.97 0.69 -9.28
N ASN A 14 -28.69 1.01 -9.43
CA ASN A 14 -27.98 0.97 -10.69
C ASN A 14 -27.13 -0.31 -10.80
N GLU A 15 -27.17 -0.96 -11.97
CA GLU A 15 -26.24 -2.05 -12.32
C GLU A 15 -24.96 -1.45 -12.90
N LEU A 16 -23.88 -1.50 -12.11
CA LEU A 16 -22.60 -0.91 -12.43
C LEU A 16 -21.66 -1.86 -13.15
N GLN A 17 -21.87 -3.17 -13.10
CA GLN A 17 -21.00 -4.12 -13.81
C GLN A 17 -21.29 -4.07 -15.31
N CYS A 18 -20.23 -4.12 -16.14
CA CYS A 18 -20.39 -4.30 -17.58
C CYS A 18 -21.05 -5.66 -17.89
N SER A 19 -22.08 -5.65 -18.74
CA SER A 19 -22.86 -6.85 -19.08
C SER A 19 -22.13 -7.86 -19.95
N LYS A 20 -21.11 -7.42 -20.71
CA LYS A 20 -20.36 -8.29 -21.65
C LYS A 20 -19.23 -9.07 -20.98
N THR A 21 -18.65 -8.52 -19.92
CA THR A 21 -17.55 -9.16 -19.23
C THR A 21 -17.46 -8.75 -17.76
N GLY A 22 -17.33 -9.74 -16.88
CA GLY A 22 -17.13 -9.53 -15.45
C GLY A 22 -15.77 -8.91 -15.09
N SER A 23 -15.67 -8.40 -13.86
CA SER A 23 -14.46 -7.85 -13.25
C SER A 23 -13.62 -8.96 -12.58
N HIS A 24 -12.29 -8.88 -12.66
CA HIS A 24 -11.39 -9.98 -12.29
C HIS A 24 -9.91 -9.58 -12.17
N ILE A 25 -9.07 -10.55 -11.76
CA ILE A 25 -7.61 -10.48 -11.83
C ILE A 25 -7.13 -10.87 -13.24
N GLY A 26 -6.16 -10.14 -13.79
CA GLY A 26 -5.53 -10.40 -15.08
C GLY A 26 -6.51 -10.33 -16.24
N SER A 27 -6.62 -11.46 -16.96
CA SER A 27 -7.65 -11.74 -17.97
C SER A 27 -8.69 -12.76 -17.49
N GLY A 28 -8.77 -12.95 -16.18
CA GLY A 28 -9.59 -13.94 -15.49
C GLY A 28 -8.76 -15.16 -15.08
N LEU A 29 -9.06 -15.74 -13.92
CA LEU A 29 -8.27 -16.82 -13.32
C LEU A 29 -8.49 -18.20 -13.98
N GLY A 30 -9.18 -18.27 -15.13
CA GLY A 30 -9.65 -19.58 -15.62
C GLY A 30 -10.61 -20.18 -14.59
N SER A 31 -10.47 -21.43 -14.20
CA SER A 31 -11.27 -21.98 -13.08
C SER A 31 -10.58 -21.70 -11.73
N ALA A 32 -11.33 -21.27 -10.71
CA ALA A 32 -10.81 -21.12 -9.35
C ALA A 32 -11.71 -21.82 -8.33
N ALA A 33 -11.11 -22.37 -7.28
CA ALA A 33 -11.84 -22.85 -6.11
C ALA A 33 -12.33 -21.64 -5.29
N VAL A 34 -13.65 -21.50 -5.15
CA VAL A 34 -14.29 -20.38 -4.44
C VAL A 34 -14.74 -20.84 -3.06
N LYS A 35 -14.32 -20.12 -2.03
CA LYS A 35 -14.77 -20.31 -0.64
C LYS A 35 -15.35 -18.99 -0.13
N VAL A 36 -16.55 -19.06 0.47
CA VAL A 36 -17.19 -17.91 1.12
C VAL A 36 -17.27 -18.19 2.61
N THR A 37 -16.84 -17.23 3.43
CA THR A 37 -16.88 -17.30 4.89
C THR A 37 -17.44 -16.01 5.46
N GLN A 38 -18.24 -16.13 6.51
CA GLN A 38 -18.62 -14.99 7.34
C GLN A 38 -17.81 -15.00 8.63
N ASN A 39 -17.21 -13.87 8.98
CA ASN A 39 -16.53 -13.66 10.25
C ASN A 39 -17.10 -12.39 10.91
N GLY A 40 -18.03 -12.56 11.86
CA GLY A 40 -18.74 -11.43 12.47
C GLY A 40 -19.44 -10.55 11.41
N ASN A 41 -18.95 -9.31 11.29
CA ASN A 41 -19.47 -8.30 10.35
C ASN A 41 -18.86 -8.38 8.94
N TYR A 42 -17.96 -9.32 8.68
CA TYR A 42 -17.27 -9.46 7.40
C TYR A 42 -17.82 -10.66 6.62
N ILE A 43 -18.01 -10.50 5.32
CA ILE A 43 -18.13 -11.60 4.36
C ILE A 43 -16.86 -11.60 3.53
N ILE A 44 -16.18 -12.75 3.45
CA ILE A 44 -14.93 -12.95 2.73
C ILE A 44 -15.16 -13.99 1.65
N VAL A 45 -14.80 -13.66 0.42
CA VAL A 45 -14.77 -14.53 -0.75
C VAL A 45 -13.31 -14.74 -1.14
N GLN A 46 -12.87 -15.99 -1.06
CA GLN A 46 -11.55 -16.43 -1.50
C GLN A 46 -11.68 -17.18 -2.82
N CYS A 47 -10.93 -16.77 -3.83
CA CYS A 47 -10.82 -17.41 -5.14
C CYS A 47 -9.39 -17.94 -5.33
N THR A 48 -9.23 -19.26 -5.37
CA THR A 48 -7.90 -19.90 -5.46
C THR A 48 -7.71 -20.56 -6.82
N ALA A 49 -6.76 -20.05 -7.59
CA ALA A 49 -6.26 -20.65 -8.83
C ALA A 49 -4.74 -20.53 -8.80
N LEU A 50 -4.07 -21.58 -8.31
CA LEU A 50 -2.64 -21.51 -8.01
C LEU A 50 -1.82 -21.10 -9.25
N PRO A 51 -0.79 -20.25 -9.07
CA PRO A 51 -0.23 -19.80 -7.79
C PRO A 51 -0.95 -18.60 -7.14
N VAL A 52 -2.09 -18.16 -7.67
CA VAL A 52 -2.83 -16.98 -7.23
C VAL A 52 -3.97 -17.35 -6.27
N THR A 53 -4.10 -16.59 -5.18
CA THR A 53 -5.27 -16.56 -4.32
C THR A 53 -5.76 -15.12 -4.20
N HIS A 54 -6.92 -14.85 -4.78
CA HIS A 54 -7.54 -13.54 -4.73
C HIS A 54 -8.62 -13.51 -3.64
N TYR A 55 -8.65 -12.42 -2.88
CA TYR A 55 -9.61 -12.18 -1.82
C TYR A 55 -10.46 -10.96 -2.17
N MET A 56 -11.76 -11.09 -1.93
CA MET A 56 -12.71 -9.98 -1.87
C MET A 56 -13.42 -10.07 -0.51
N ALA A 57 -13.50 -8.97 0.21
CA ALA A 57 -14.18 -8.91 1.48
C ALA A 57 -15.05 -7.65 1.55
N VAL A 58 -16.20 -7.78 2.21
CA VAL A 58 -17.11 -6.67 2.49
C VAL A 58 -17.39 -6.64 3.99
N ARG A 59 -17.62 -5.45 4.53
CA ARG A 59 -18.01 -5.24 5.92
C ARG A 59 -19.44 -4.69 5.96
N LYS A 60 -20.26 -5.20 6.88
CA LYS A 60 -21.61 -4.69 7.13
C LYS A 60 -21.58 -3.17 7.35
N GLY A 61 -22.33 -2.44 6.54
CA GLY A 61 -22.47 -0.98 6.60
C GLY A 61 -21.53 -0.20 5.67
N ASP A 62 -20.48 -0.83 5.14
CA ASP A 62 -19.54 -0.18 4.23
C ASP A 62 -20.00 -0.33 2.77
N ALA A 63 -19.88 0.74 1.99
CA ALA A 63 -20.06 0.72 0.55
C ALA A 63 -18.71 0.49 -0.17
N GLY A 64 -18.08 -0.65 0.10
CA GLY A 64 -16.77 -0.97 -0.48
C GLY A 64 -16.45 -2.46 -0.48
N ILE A 65 -15.61 -2.86 -1.45
CA ILE A 65 -15.06 -4.20 -1.57
C ILE A 65 -13.56 -4.10 -1.32
N TYR A 66 -13.12 -4.65 -0.18
CA TYR A 66 -11.72 -4.77 0.19
C TYR A 66 -11.12 -6.00 -0.49
N MET A 67 -9.91 -5.85 -1.04
CA MET A 67 -9.30 -6.87 -1.88
C MET A 67 -7.83 -7.04 -1.54
N GLY A 68 -7.34 -8.23 -1.84
CA GLY A 68 -5.93 -8.58 -1.76
C GLY A 68 -5.64 -9.75 -2.68
N THR A 69 -4.45 -9.80 -3.24
CA THR A 69 -4.06 -10.88 -4.16
C THR A 69 -2.76 -11.49 -3.69
N HIS A 70 -2.83 -12.69 -3.12
CA HIS A 70 -1.68 -13.44 -2.67
C HIS A 70 -1.14 -14.30 -3.82
N ILE A 71 0.15 -14.15 -4.14
CA ILE A 71 0.85 -14.99 -5.13
C ILE A 71 1.93 -15.83 -4.44
N GLN A 72 2.03 -17.10 -4.84
CA GLN A 72 3.00 -18.06 -4.28
C GLN A 72 4.27 -18.22 -5.11
N ASP A 73 4.24 -17.73 -6.35
CA ASP A 73 5.35 -17.85 -7.28
C ASP A 73 5.39 -16.61 -8.18
N THR A 74 6.51 -16.44 -8.86
CA THR A 74 6.71 -15.38 -9.85
C THR A 74 5.70 -15.53 -10.97
N LEU A 75 5.03 -14.44 -11.32
CA LEU A 75 4.13 -14.40 -12.47
C LEU A 75 4.84 -13.76 -13.67
N PHE A 76 4.60 -14.30 -14.86
CA PHE A 76 5.06 -13.74 -16.13
C PHE A 76 3.93 -12.93 -16.78
N GLY A 77 4.25 -11.77 -17.38
CA GLY A 77 3.29 -10.90 -18.07
C GLY A 77 2.83 -9.69 -17.25
N GLU A 78 1.74 -9.83 -16.48
CA GLU A 78 1.17 -8.77 -15.63
C GLU A 78 0.34 -9.36 -14.46
N LEU A 79 0.26 -8.62 -13.36
CA LEU A 79 -0.67 -8.85 -12.25
C LEU A 79 -1.50 -7.58 -12.05
N ARG A 80 -2.77 -7.63 -12.43
CA ARG A 80 -3.70 -6.51 -12.28
C ARG A 80 -5.05 -6.97 -11.76
N PHE A 81 -5.76 -6.08 -11.08
CA PHE A 81 -7.21 -6.15 -10.98
C PHE A 81 -7.82 -5.18 -11.99
N ILE A 82 -8.91 -5.59 -12.63
CA ILE A 82 -9.69 -4.76 -13.54
C ILE A 82 -11.17 -4.83 -13.16
N ALA A 83 -11.73 -3.68 -12.77
CA ALA A 83 -13.17 -3.48 -12.68
C ALA A 83 -13.70 -2.94 -14.01
N ARG A 84 -14.53 -3.71 -14.70
CA ARG A 84 -15.13 -3.35 -15.98
C ARG A 84 -16.52 -2.82 -15.73
N LEU A 85 -16.65 -1.50 -15.64
CA LEU A 85 -17.86 -0.86 -15.16
C LEU A 85 -18.67 -0.28 -16.32
N ASN A 86 -19.97 -0.11 -16.10
CA ASN A 86 -20.92 0.34 -17.10
C ASN A 86 -20.58 1.78 -17.57
N ALA A 87 -19.97 1.89 -18.75
CA ALA A 87 -19.53 3.17 -19.32
C ALA A 87 -20.69 4.14 -19.58
N LYS A 88 -21.94 3.65 -19.72
CA LYS A 88 -23.10 4.54 -19.89
C LYS A 88 -23.46 5.26 -18.59
N LEU A 89 -23.19 4.66 -17.44
CA LEU A 89 -23.44 5.24 -16.12
C LEU A 89 -22.20 5.95 -15.57
N LEU A 90 -20.99 5.46 -15.90
CA LEU A 90 -19.71 5.91 -15.34
C LEU A 90 -18.77 6.33 -16.48
N GLN A 91 -19.09 7.46 -17.11
CA GLN A 91 -18.48 7.90 -18.37
C GLN A 91 -17.12 8.57 -18.18
N SER A 92 -16.90 9.17 -17.01
CA SER A 92 -15.78 10.06 -16.74
C SER A 92 -14.72 9.40 -15.86
N GLU A 93 -13.48 9.86 -15.98
CA GLU A 93 -12.32 9.32 -15.26
C GLU A 93 -11.67 10.44 -14.43
N TYR A 94 -11.22 10.09 -13.22
CA TYR A 94 -10.61 11.01 -12.26
C TYR A 94 -9.27 10.44 -11.75
N PRO A 95 -8.23 11.27 -11.56
CA PRO A 95 -8.17 12.71 -11.82
C PRO A 95 -7.80 13.08 -13.26
N TYR A 96 -7.63 12.09 -14.14
CA TYR A 96 -6.93 12.25 -15.42
C TYR A 96 -7.79 12.88 -16.54
N GLY A 97 -9.10 13.03 -16.36
CA GLY A 97 -9.98 13.53 -17.40
C GLY A 97 -10.16 12.48 -18.51
N ASP A 98 -10.17 12.91 -19.77
CA ASP A 98 -10.52 12.04 -20.90
C ASP A 98 -9.29 11.53 -21.69
N VAL A 99 -8.07 11.78 -21.23
CA VAL A 99 -6.82 11.41 -21.93
C VAL A 99 -6.68 9.89 -22.16
N SER A 100 -7.31 9.08 -21.30
CA SER A 100 -7.37 7.61 -21.38
C SER A 100 -8.68 7.05 -21.92
N SER A 101 -9.59 7.93 -22.36
CA SER A 101 -10.86 7.56 -22.99
C SER A 101 -10.71 7.39 -24.49
N TYR A 102 -11.20 6.27 -25.00
CA TYR A 102 -11.19 5.91 -26.43
C TYR A 102 -12.50 6.32 -27.11
N SER A 103 -13.33 7.14 -26.47
CA SER A 103 -14.46 7.79 -27.15
C SER A 103 -14.00 8.57 -28.37
N GLY A 104 -14.78 8.53 -29.46
CA GLY A 104 -14.45 9.23 -30.71
C GLY A 104 -13.23 8.70 -31.47
N THR A 105 -12.72 7.50 -31.12
CA THR A 105 -11.57 6.90 -31.80
C THR A 105 -11.88 6.52 -33.24
N THR A 106 -10.99 6.89 -34.17
CA THR A 106 -11.10 6.54 -35.60
C THR A 106 -10.01 5.64 -36.11
N SER A 107 -8.82 5.68 -35.51
CA SER A 107 -7.71 4.82 -35.89
C SER A 107 -6.80 4.54 -34.69
N VAL A 108 -6.21 3.35 -34.71
CA VAL A 108 -5.02 3.04 -33.92
C VAL A 108 -3.82 3.66 -34.62
N ILE A 109 -2.98 4.37 -33.88
CA ILE A 109 -1.80 5.07 -34.41
C ILE A 109 -0.48 4.49 -33.91
N GLU A 110 -0.49 3.73 -32.81
CA GLU A 110 0.67 2.94 -32.35
C GLU A 110 0.22 1.63 -31.70
N GLY A 111 0.82 0.52 -32.13
CA GLY A 111 0.54 -0.82 -31.61
C GLY A 111 -0.95 -1.16 -31.65
N ALA A 112 -1.56 -1.28 -30.47
CA ALA A 112 -2.99 -1.54 -30.29
C ALA A 112 -3.63 -0.67 -29.20
N ASP A 113 -2.91 0.33 -28.68
CA ASP A 113 -3.30 1.05 -27.47
C ASP A 113 -2.96 2.55 -27.47
N VAL A 114 -2.46 3.10 -28.58
CA VAL A 114 -2.49 4.54 -28.81
C VAL A 114 -3.40 4.82 -30.00
N VAL A 115 -4.37 5.71 -29.80
CA VAL A 115 -5.45 5.96 -30.76
C VAL A 115 -5.63 7.46 -31.03
N LEU A 116 -6.22 7.81 -32.16
CA LEU A 116 -6.58 9.18 -32.52
C LEU A 116 -8.09 9.41 -32.35
N ASN A 117 -8.47 10.41 -31.54
CA ASN A 117 -9.84 10.90 -31.47
C ASN A 117 -10.09 11.87 -32.63
N ALA A 118 -11.08 11.60 -33.48
CA ALA A 118 -11.33 12.42 -34.68
C ALA A 118 -12.10 13.71 -34.41
N GLU A 119 -12.87 13.78 -33.33
CA GLU A 119 -13.62 14.99 -32.97
C GLU A 119 -12.68 16.07 -32.47
N THR A 120 -11.66 15.69 -31.70
CA THR A 120 -10.71 16.62 -31.08
C THR A 120 -9.36 16.69 -31.79
N GLY A 121 -9.03 15.69 -32.63
CA GLY A 121 -7.70 15.53 -33.22
C GLY A 121 -6.61 15.14 -32.20
N GLN A 122 -6.97 14.76 -30.98
CA GLN A 122 -6.04 14.43 -29.91
C GLN A 122 -5.75 12.92 -29.83
N THR A 123 -4.51 12.56 -29.46
CA THR A 123 -4.14 11.17 -29.18
C THR A 123 -4.65 10.74 -27.81
N ARG A 124 -5.06 9.47 -27.67
CA ARG A 124 -5.52 8.86 -26.42
C ARG A 124 -4.82 7.53 -26.16
N SER A 125 -4.64 7.18 -24.90
CA SER A 125 -4.13 5.87 -24.50
C SER A 125 -4.49 5.57 -23.05
N LYS A 126 -4.81 4.32 -22.73
CA LYS A 126 -4.94 3.85 -21.35
C LYS A 126 -3.72 4.22 -20.49
N PHE A 127 -2.53 4.28 -21.09
CA PHE A 127 -1.30 4.67 -20.42
C PHE A 127 -1.26 6.15 -20.01
N TYR A 128 -2.09 7.00 -20.59
CA TYR A 128 -2.16 8.42 -20.22
C TYR A 128 -2.89 8.64 -18.88
N SER A 129 -3.51 7.59 -18.32
CA SER A 129 -4.00 7.58 -16.93
C SER A 129 -2.91 7.22 -15.90
N ALA A 130 -1.72 6.81 -16.34
CA ALA A 130 -0.70 6.37 -15.43
C ALA A 130 -0.17 7.51 -14.57
N ASP A 131 0.14 7.25 -13.30
CA ASP A 131 0.80 8.21 -12.40
C ASP A 131 1.92 7.54 -11.62
N ARG A 132 2.92 8.30 -11.17
CA ARG A 132 4.03 7.76 -10.37
C ARG A 132 3.45 7.18 -9.09
N TYR A 133 3.85 5.99 -8.67
CA TYR A 133 3.26 5.32 -7.50
C TYR A 133 3.43 6.10 -6.19
N ILE A 134 4.42 7.00 -6.11
CA ILE A 134 4.58 7.96 -5.01
C ILE A 134 3.60 9.15 -5.05
N ASP A 135 3.07 9.47 -6.22
CA ASP A 135 2.10 10.54 -6.44
C ASP A 135 0.67 10.01 -6.57
N ARG A 136 0.56 8.71 -6.88
CA ARG A 136 -0.67 7.99 -7.13
C ARG A 136 -1.64 8.20 -5.98
N GLY A 137 -2.62 9.04 -6.26
CA GLY A 137 -3.74 9.30 -5.36
C GLY A 137 -4.85 8.27 -5.52
N ILE A 138 -6.06 8.73 -5.24
CA ILE A 138 -7.27 7.96 -5.52
C ILE A 138 -7.67 8.23 -6.97
N HIS A 139 -7.83 7.17 -7.74
CA HIS A 139 -8.39 7.22 -9.08
C HIS A 139 -9.77 6.59 -9.12
N CYS A 140 -10.64 7.15 -9.95
CA CYS A 140 -12.04 6.76 -10.01
C CYS A 140 -12.57 6.75 -11.44
N VAL A 141 -13.64 6.00 -11.64
CA VAL A 141 -14.59 6.25 -12.72
C VAL A 141 -15.89 6.76 -12.11
N TYR A 142 -16.54 7.70 -12.77
CA TYR A 142 -17.72 8.36 -12.23
C TYR A 142 -18.72 8.79 -13.30
N GLY A 143 -19.93 9.08 -12.86
CA GLY A 143 -20.95 9.72 -13.69
C GLY A 143 -21.96 10.48 -12.84
N THR A 144 -22.73 11.34 -13.51
CA THR A 144 -23.65 12.29 -12.87
C THR A 144 -25.05 12.32 -13.49
N ALA A 145 -25.25 11.63 -14.62
CA ALA A 145 -26.45 11.77 -15.45
C ALA A 145 -27.72 11.13 -14.85
N VAL A 146 -27.59 10.05 -14.07
CA VAL A 146 -28.72 9.35 -13.42
C VAL A 146 -28.64 9.52 -11.91
N ASP A 147 -27.49 9.19 -11.35
CA ASP A 147 -27.11 9.43 -9.97
C ASP A 147 -25.66 9.90 -9.98
N LYS A 148 -25.28 10.75 -9.03
CA LYS A 148 -23.86 11.00 -8.77
C LYS A 148 -23.27 9.73 -8.18
N ILE A 149 -22.43 9.03 -8.93
CA ILE A 149 -21.77 7.79 -8.50
C ILE A 149 -20.29 7.88 -8.84
N HIS A 150 -19.45 7.61 -7.85
CA HIS A 150 -18.01 7.41 -8.00
C HIS A 150 -17.70 5.97 -7.60
N VAL A 151 -16.94 5.28 -8.43
CA VAL A 151 -16.30 4.01 -8.09
C VAL A 151 -14.80 4.25 -8.10
N CYS A 152 -14.18 4.17 -6.94
CA CYS A 152 -12.81 4.60 -6.71
C CYS A 152 -11.94 3.46 -6.22
N MET A 153 -10.71 3.41 -6.70
CA MET A 153 -9.69 2.48 -6.25
C MET A 153 -8.82 3.18 -5.20
N LEU A 154 -8.73 2.59 -4.01
CA LEU A 154 -7.94 3.09 -2.91
C LEU A 154 -6.82 2.10 -2.62
N ILE A 155 -5.57 2.55 -2.69
CA ILE A 155 -4.38 1.71 -2.54
C ILE A 155 -3.46 2.37 -1.51
N PRO A 156 -3.53 1.96 -0.23
CA PRO A 156 -2.79 2.61 0.85
C PRO A 156 -1.29 2.36 0.77
N GLN A 157 -0.89 1.20 0.29
CA GLN A 157 0.52 0.85 0.14
C GLN A 157 0.72 -0.25 -0.91
N PRO A 158 1.34 0.04 -2.06
CA PRO A 158 1.72 -0.97 -3.05
C PRO A 158 3.05 -1.68 -2.67
N GLU A 159 3.13 -2.22 -1.45
CA GLU A 159 4.40 -2.75 -0.89
C GLU A 159 4.95 -3.96 -1.65
N SER A 160 4.09 -4.74 -2.29
CA SER A 160 4.48 -5.91 -3.08
C SER A 160 4.52 -5.62 -4.58
N SER A 161 4.24 -4.39 -5.02
CA SER A 161 4.49 -3.99 -6.40
C SER A 161 5.98 -3.97 -6.72
N SER A 162 6.33 -3.73 -8.00
CA SER A 162 7.71 -3.61 -8.46
C SER A 162 7.95 -2.32 -9.25
N GLY A 163 9.19 -1.87 -9.30
CA GLY A 163 9.66 -0.70 -10.05
C GLY A 163 9.93 0.54 -9.20
N GLY A 164 9.71 0.46 -7.88
CA GLY A 164 9.96 1.57 -6.95
C GLY A 164 8.91 2.70 -7.02
N PRO A 165 9.19 3.84 -6.36
CA PRO A 165 8.24 4.94 -6.19
C PRO A 165 7.86 5.64 -7.49
N LEU A 166 8.72 5.56 -8.51
CA LEU A 166 8.58 6.29 -9.78
C LEU A 166 7.89 5.46 -10.86
N PHE A 167 7.71 4.17 -10.61
CA PHE A 167 6.93 3.30 -11.48
C PHE A 167 5.53 3.87 -11.66
N ARG A 168 4.99 3.74 -12.86
CA ARG A 168 3.66 4.19 -13.23
C ARG A 168 3.01 3.17 -14.13
N ASP A 169 1.72 2.98 -14.00
CA ASP A 169 0.97 2.02 -14.79
C ASP A 169 -0.49 2.47 -14.94
N ILE A 170 -1.25 1.74 -15.76
CA ILE A 170 -2.62 2.11 -16.14
C ILE A 170 -3.55 2.14 -14.92
N GLU A 171 -4.33 3.21 -14.80
CA GLU A 171 -5.26 3.44 -13.69
C GLU A 171 -6.72 3.39 -14.12
N THR A 172 -7.03 4.01 -15.27
CA THR A 172 -8.38 4.05 -15.85
C THR A 172 -8.34 3.95 -17.38
N SER A 173 -9.42 3.47 -17.99
CA SER A 173 -9.59 3.54 -19.44
C SER A 173 -11.04 3.30 -19.84
N ASN A 174 -11.66 4.30 -20.47
CA ASN A 174 -12.98 4.15 -21.07
C ASN A 174 -12.87 3.62 -22.51
N SER A 175 -13.31 2.38 -22.74
CA SER A 175 -13.31 1.72 -24.06
C SER A 175 -14.61 1.94 -24.85
N ASN A 176 -15.52 2.78 -24.36
CA ASN A 176 -16.93 2.91 -24.76
C ASN A 176 -17.82 1.70 -24.43
N GLU A 177 -17.25 0.49 -24.37
CA GLU A 177 -17.97 -0.70 -23.92
C GLU A 177 -18.08 -0.75 -22.40
N TYR A 178 -17.00 -0.39 -21.72
CA TYR A 178 -16.91 -0.27 -20.27
C TYR A 178 -15.90 0.82 -19.92
N ASN A 179 -16.07 1.41 -18.75
CA ASN A 179 -15.04 2.24 -18.16
C ASN A 179 -14.28 1.39 -17.15
N ALA A 180 -13.02 1.11 -17.46
CA ALA A 180 -12.19 0.23 -16.67
C ALA A 180 -11.49 1.00 -15.56
N LEU A 181 -11.54 0.45 -14.35
CA LEU A 181 -10.81 0.92 -13.19
C LEU A 181 -9.80 -0.17 -12.77
N TYR A 182 -8.53 0.18 -12.69
CA TYR A 182 -7.45 -0.78 -12.53
C TYR A 182 -6.77 -0.69 -11.17
N ASN A 183 -6.13 -1.79 -10.78
CA ASN A 183 -4.96 -1.75 -9.93
C ASN A 183 -3.90 -2.67 -10.54
N TYR A 184 -2.90 -2.08 -11.20
CA TYR A 184 -1.72 -2.79 -11.66
C TYR A 184 -0.76 -3.01 -10.49
N MET A 185 -0.73 -4.25 -10.00
CA MET A 185 0.15 -4.64 -8.91
C MET A 185 1.56 -4.94 -9.44
N TRP A 186 1.65 -5.50 -10.66
CA TRP A 186 2.90 -5.68 -11.39
C TRP A 186 2.66 -5.70 -12.90
N SER A 187 3.62 -5.23 -13.68
CA SER A 187 3.64 -5.43 -15.13
C SER A 187 5.07 -5.38 -15.66
N SER A 188 5.22 -5.71 -16.93
CA SER A 188 6.43 -5.49 -17.72
C SER A 188 6.50 -4.09 -18.35
N HIS A 189 5.55 -3.19 -18.08
CA HIS A 189 5.53 -1.85 -18.64
C HIS A 189 6.68 -1.01 -18.07
N THR A 190 7.78 -0.86 -18.82
CA THR A 190 8.97 -0.12 -18.36
C THR A 190 9.54 -0.63 -17.03
N GLN A 191 9.43 -1.94 -16.78
CA GLN A 191 9.80 -2.54 -15.51
C GLN A 191 11.32 -2.56 -15.29
N THR A 192 11.75 -2.11 -14.11
CA THR A 192 13.16 -2.03 -13.69
C THR A 192 13.55 -3.10 -12.67
N GLU A 193 12.58 -3.76 -12.05
CA GLU A 193 12.81 -4.91 -11.17
C GLU A 193 12.33 -6.19 -11.87
N THR A 194 13.27 -7.10 -12.15
CA THR A 194 13.08 -8.25 -13.07
C THR A 194 12.10 -9.31 -12.58
N THR A 195 11.64 -9.25 -11.33
CA THR A 195 10.74 -10.23 -10.73
C THR A 195 9.61 -9.58 -9.95
N THR A 196 8.43 -10.21 -9.97
CA THR A 196 7.33 -9.90 -9.04
C THR A 196 7.74 -10.21 -7.60
N ARG A 197 7.40 -9.36 -6.63
CA ARG A 197 7.48 -9.76 -5.22
C ARG A 197 6.35 -10.74 -4.89
N VAL A 198 6.68 -11.85 -4.25
CA VAL A 198 5.68 -12.85 -3.80
C VAL A 198 4.98 -12.42 -2.51
N GLY A 199 3.87 -13.08 -2.19
CA GLY A 199 3.05 -12.78 -1.02
C GLY A 199 1.82 -11.94 -1.38
N LEU A 200 1.29 -11.21 -0.40
CA LEU A 200 0.06 -10.43 -0.54
C LEU A 200 0.32 -9.09 -1.23
N HIS A 201 -0.27 -8.90 -2.41
CA HIS A 201 -0.42 -7.60 -3.06
C HIS A 201 -1.69 -6.91 -2.57
N GLY A 202 -1.55 -5.67 -2.13
CA GLY A 202 -2.58 -4.93 -1.39
C GLY A 202 -2.30 -4.89 0.12
N PRO A 203 -3.31 -4.66 0.96
CA PRO A 203 -4.73 -4.54 0.61
C PRO A 203 -5.03 -3.33 -0.28
N TYR A 204 -6.10 -3.40 -1.06
CA TYR A 204 -6.68 -2.27 -1.79
C TYR A 204 -8.21 -2.35 -1.71
N ALA A 205 -8.92 -1.27 -1.98
CA ALA A 205 -10.37 -1.25 -1.90
C ALA A 205 -10.99 -0.59 -3.14
N MET A 206 -12.10 -1.17 -3.60
CA MET A 206 -12.99 -0.52 -4.55
C MET A 206 -14.18 0.04 -3.78
N VAL A 207 -14.27 1.37 -3.69
CA VAL A 207 -15.25 2.10 -2.87
C VAL A 207 -16.28 2.78 -3.76
N PHE A 208 -17.54 2.69 -3.34
CA PHE A 208 -18.70 3.27 -4.03
C PHE A 208 -19.21 4.48 -3.25
N SER A 209 -19.29 5.63 -3.90
CA SER A 209 -19.66 6.89 -3.24
C SER A 209 -20.63 7.72 -4.07
N ALA A 210 -21.65 8.26 -3.40
CA ALA A 210 -22.52 9.29 -3.97
C ALA A 210 -22.02 10.72 -3.65
N ASN A 211 -21.06 10.86 -2.74
CA ASN A 211 -20.64 12.13 -2.16
C ASN A 211 -19.33 12.67 -2.77
N GLY A 212 -18.95 12.19 -3.95
CA GLY A 212 -17.67 12.53 -4.59
C GLY A 212 -16.57 11.52 -4.30
N VAL A 213 -15.34 11.90 -4.62
CA VAL A 213 -14.13 11.10 -4.41
C VAL A 213 -13.91 10.90 -2.90
N PRO A 214 -13.81 9.67 -2.40
CA PRO A 214 -13.52 9.39 -0.98
C PRO A 214 -12.10 9.84 -0.62
N SER A 215 -11.75 9.80 0.66
CA SER A 215 -10.36 10.05 1.11
C SER A 215 -9.71 8.78 1.63
N MET A 216 -8.39 8.67 1.46
CA MET A 216 -7.62 7.55 2.03
C MET A 216 -7.73 7.49 3.56
N ALA A 217 -7.84 8.66 4.21
CA ALA A 217 -7.93 8.80 5.66
C ALA A 217 -9.30 8.37 6.22
N SER A 218 -10.38 8.47 5.44
CA SER A 218 -11.72 8.06 5.88
C SER A 218 -11.92 6.54 5.88
N THR A 219 -11.03 5.78 5.25
CA THR A 219 -11.08 4.32 5.23
C THR A 219 -10.27 3.77 6.40
N ASN A 220 -10.93 3.06 7.33
CA ASN A 220 -10.23 2.36 8.38
C ASN A 220 -9.58 1.09 7.82
N TRP A 221 -8.28 1.14 7.53
CA TRP A 221 -7.51 0.01 7.01
C TRP A 221 -7.14 -1.05 8.06
N ASP A 222 -7.26 -0.74 9.35
CA ASP A 222 -6.89 -1.68 10.41
C ASP A 222 -7.85 -2.89 10.43
N ILE A 223 -9.06 -2.74 9.88
CA ILE A 223 -10.06 -3.83 9.77
C ILE A 223 -9.62 -4.98 8.86
N ILE A 224 -8.63 -4.77 7.98
CA ILE A 224 -8.16 -5.83 7.07
C ILE A 224 -7.54 -6.99 7.87
N ALA A 225 -7.01 -6.73 9.06
CA ALA A 225 -6.47 -7.77 9.94
C ALA A 225 -7.50 -8.86 10.26
N ASP A 226 -8.79 -8.49 10.33
CA ASP A 226 -9.89 -9.41 10.66
C ASP A 226 -10.40 -10.22 9.45
N MET A 227 -9.98 -9.86 8.24
CA MET A 227 -10.45 -10.47 6.99
C MET A 227 -9.66 -11.73 6.60
N GLY A 228 -8.56 -12.03 7.30
CA GLY A 228 -7.84 -13.30 7.15
C GLY A 228 -7.14 -13.50 5.80
N PHE A 229 -6.72 -12.42 5.13
CA PHE A 229 -5.99 -12.52 3.87
C PHE A 229 -4.63 -13.19 4.09
N LYS A 230 -4.35 -14.28 3.36
CA LYS A 230 -3.05 -14.97 3.44
C LYS A 230 -1.93 -14.00 3.09
N GLY A 231 -0.85 -14.01 3.87
CA GLY A 231 0.31 -13.14 3.69
C GLY A 231 0.12 -11.70 4.20
N TYR A 232 -1.03 -11.37 4.80
CA TYR A 232 -1.21 -10.09 5.48
C TYR A 232 -0.30 -10.02 6.70
N VAL A 233 0.52 -8.97 6.78
CA VAL A 233 1.36 -8.67 7.95
C VAL A 233 0.72 -7.51 8.70
N ASN A 234 0.34 -7.77 9.95
CA ASN A 234 -0.35 -6.81 10.80
C ASN A 234 0.52 -5.56 11.04
N LYS A 235 -0.11 -4.38 11.06
CA LYS A 235 0.53 -3.11 11.42
C LYS A 235 1.27 -3.15 12.76
N ALA A 236 0.77 -3.88 13.75
CA ALA A 236 1.41 -4.02 15.06
C ALA A 236 2.74 -4.79 15.02
N THR A 237 2.97 -5.61 13.99
CA THR A 237 4.22 -6.36 13.80
C THR A 237 5.18 -5.68 12.81
N ARG A 238 4.90 -4.43 12.44
CA ARG A 238 5.69 -3.64 11.49
C ARG A 238 6.46 -2.55 12.22
N GLY A 239 7.69 -2.29 11.77
CA GLY A 239 8.53 -1.23 12.29
C GLY A 239 8.55 0.00 11.39
N TYR A 240 9.36 0.99 11.76
CA TYR A 240 9.52 2.24 11.03
C TYR A 240 11.00 2.60 10.89
N VAL A 241 11.31 3.39 9.86
CA VAL A 241 12.57 4.10 9.73
C VAL A 241 12.27 5.60 9.80
N THR A 242 12.89 6.27 10.77
CA THR A 242 12.81 7.72 10.94
C THR A 242 14.18 8.32 10.76
N GLY A 243 14.25 9.53 10.21
CA GLY A 243 15.53 10.18 9.98
C GLY A 243 15.39 11.59 9.44
N LYS A 244 16.53 12.15 9.03
CA LYS A 244 16.62 13.44 8.36
C LYS A 244 17.54 13.31 7.16
N ALA A 245 16.98 13.45 5.96
CA ALA A 245 17.75 13.55 4.74
C ALA A 245 18.43 14.93 4.67
N THR A 246 19.70 14.96 4.26
CA THR A 246 20.48 16.19 4.09
C THR A 246 21.25 16.12 2.77
N GLY A 247 21.63 17.28 2.23
CA GLY A 247 22.42 17.36 0.99
C GLY A 247 21.60 17.40 -0.30
N THR A 248 20.29 17.16 -0.25
CA THR A 248 19.39 17.44 -1.39
C THR A 248 19.21 18.95 -1.57
N PRO A 249 19.38 19.53 -2.77
CA PRO A 249 19.11 20.96 -2.98
C PRO A 249 17.62 21.28 -2.76
N SER A 250 17.33 22.46 -2.21
CA SER A 250 15.97 22.85 -1.77
C SER A 250 14.92 22.89 -2.88
N ASP A 251 15.35 23.07 -4.12
CA ASP A 251 14.46 23.19 -5.28
C ASP A 251 13.94 21.83 -5.78
N TYR A 252 14.46 20.73 -5.21
CA TYR A 252 14.09 19.37 -5.58
C TYR A 252 13.30 18.66 -4.47
N GLN A 253 12.26 17.92 -4.85
CA GLN A 253 11.50 17.09 -3.93
C GLN A 253 12.41 15.99 -3.36
N THR A 254 12.59 15.96 -2.04
CA THR A 254 13.37 14.88 -1.42
C THR A 254 12.48 13.66 -1.22
N ASN A 255 12.88 12.53 -1.81
CA ASN A 255 12.20 11.23 -1.67
C ASN A 255 13.14 10.21 -1.02
N VAL A 256 12.60 9.40 -0.10
CA VAL A 256 13.31 8.28 0.50
C VAL A 256 12.57 6.99 0.16
N HIS A 257 13.31 5.99 -0.31
CA HIS A 257 12.80 4.71 -0.76
C HIS A 257 13.50 3.59 -0.01
N TRP A 258 12.77 2.54 0.34
CA TRP A 258 13.29 1.31 0.94
C TRP A 258 12.82 0.13 0.14
N TYR A 259 13.71 -0.78 -0.23
CA TYR A 259 13.31 -2.00 -0.90
C TYR A 259 14.20 -3.19 -0.55
N ASN A 260 13.61 -4.37 -0.66
CA ASN A 260 14.30 -5.66 -0.72
C ASN A 260 13.48 -6.59 -1.61
N VAL A 261 13.82 -7.89 -1.60
CA VAL A 261 13.14 -8.92 -2.40
C VAL A 261 11.67 -9.16 -2.00
N ASN A 262 11.27 -8.77 -0.79
CA ASN A 262 9.95 -9.05 -0.23
C ASN A 262 9.01 -7.84 -0.26
N ALA A 263 9.54 -6.62 -0.18
CA ALA A 263 8.73 -5.41 -0.14
C ALA A 263 9.48 -4.16 -0.62
N GLN A 264 8.72 -3.14 -1.01
CA GLN A 264 9.16 -1.77 -1.27
C GLN A 264 8.29 -0.75 -0.53
N TYR A 265 8.87 0.39 -0.16
CA TYR A 265 8.22 1.47 0.59
C TYR A 265 8.85 2.80 0.23
N TRP A 266 8.11 3.91 0.34
CA TRP A 266 8.66 5.24 0.12
C TRP A 266 7.95 6.30 0.93
N VAL A 267 8.58 7.47 1.03
CA VAL A 267 8.00 8.68 1.59
C VAL A 267 8.66 9.92 0.99
N ARG A 268 7.89 11.00 0.86
CA ARG A 268 8.42 12.35 0.66
C ARG A 268 8.91 12.89 2.00
N ALA A 269 10.17 13.31 2.07
CA ALA A 269 10.65 14.00 3.27
C ALA A 269 9.97 15.37 3.38
N ALA A 270 9.83 15.87 4.61
CA ALA A 270 9.41 17.25 4.86
C ALA A 270 10.45 18.25 4.31
N SER A 271 10.10 19.53 4.25
CA SER A 271 10.98 20.59 3.73
C SER A 271 12.29 20.73 4.51
N ASP A 272 12.31 20.33 5.78
CA ASP A 272 13.53 20.28 6.59
C ASP A 272 14.32 18.98 6.42
N GLY A 273 13.87 18.07 5.56
CA GLY A 273 14.46 16.77 5.30
C GLY A 273 14.02 15.67 6.26
N THR A 274 13.23 15.96 7.30
CA THR A 274 12.76 14.91 8.21
C THR A 274 11.80 13.95 7.52
N PHE A 275 11.87 12.68 7.88
CA PHE A 275 11.00 11.65 7.33
C PHE A 275 10.67 10.57 8.34
N LYS A 276 9.53 9.92 8.11
CA LYS A 276 9.12 8.66 8.75
C LYS A 276 8.57 7.75 7.67
N SER A 277 9.12 6.54 7.56
CA SER A 277 8.63 5.55 6.60
C SER A 277 7.17 5.18 6.88
N PRO A 278 6.49 4.57 5.91
CA PRO A 278 5.31 3.75 6.18
C PRO A 278 5.60 2.62 7.18
N ALA A 279 4.58 1.90 7.64
CA ALA A 279 4.76 0.70 8.46
C ALA A 279 5.40 -0.42 7.61
N MET A 280 6.67 -0.73 7.88
CA MET A 280 7.48 -1.64 7.07
C MET A 280 7.47 -3.04 7.67
N LYS A 281 7.42 -4.08 6.81
CA LYS A 281 7.71 -5.46 7.24
C LYS A 281 9.11 -5.50 7.86
N PRO A 282 9.33 -6.24 8.96
CA PRO A 282 10.67 -6.46 9.49
C PRO A 282 11.60 -7.02 8.40
N GLY A 283 12.86 -6.62 8.43
CA GLY A 283 13.86 -7.05 7.46
C GLY A 283 14.94 -6.00 7.21
N THR A 284 15.93 -6.39 6.42
CA THR A 284 16.98 -5.48 5.92
C THR A 284 16.56 -4.92 4.57
N TYR A 285 16.74 -3.61 4.38
CA TYR A 285 16.34 -2.88 3.19
C TYR A 285 17.51 -2.05 2.66
N THR A 286 17.62 -1.99 1.33
CA THR A 286 18.34 -0.90 0.67
C THR A 286 17.52 0.37 0.81
N GLN A 287 18.10 1.40 1.43
CA GLN A 287 17.52 2.73 1.53
C GLN A 287 18.15 3.65 0.50
N VAL A 288 17.35 4.31 -0.34
CA VAL A 288 17.79 5.22 -1.40
C VAL A 288 17.25 6.61 -1.15
N LEU A 289 18.11 7.61 -1.25
CA LEU A 289 17.76 9.03 -1.26
C LEU A 289 17.71 9.52 -2.70
N TYR A 290 16.61 10.17 -3.07
CA TYR A 290 16.46 10.81 -4.37
C TYR A 290 16.31 12.33 -4.24
N GLN A 291 16.93 13.04 -5.19
CA GLN A 291 16.58 14.42 -5.54
C GLN A 291 15.59 14.36 -6.71
N THR A 292 14.32 14.57 -6.40
CA THR A 292 13.19 14.25 -7.30
C THR A 292 13.23 12.78 -7.72
N GLU A 293 13.88 12.45 -8.83
CA GLU A 293 14.01 11.08 -9.37
C GLU A 293 15.46 10.59 -9.47
N TYR A 294 16.44 11.47 -9.26
CA TYR A 294 17.85 11.11 -9.37
C TYR A 294 18.36 10.52 -8.06
N LYS A 295 18.90 9.29 -8.10
CA LYS A 295 19.51 8.62 -6.95
C LYS A 295 20.74 9.40 -6.50
N ALA A 296 20.61 10.09 -5.37
CA ALA A 296 21.67 10.91 -4.79
C ALA A 296 22.57 10.10 -3.84
N ALA A 297 22.00 9.16 -3.08
CA ALA A 297 22.73 8.29 -2.17
C ALA A 297 21.98 6.99 -1.90
N GLU A 298 22.70 5.97 -1.42
CA GLU A 298 22.10 4.76 -0.88
C GLU A 298 22.82 4.27 0.37
N THR A 299 22.12 3.49 1.18
CA THR A 299 22.64 2.80 2.35
C THR A 299 21.79 1.56 2.64
N THR A 300 22.07 0.88 3.75
CA THR A 300 21.29 -0.25 4.25
C THR A 300 20.71 0.09 5.62
N VAL A 301 19.47 -0.33 5.87
CA VAL A 301 18.79 -0.17 7.17
C VAL A 301 18.07 -1.45 7.54
N THR A 302 17.98 -1.73 8.85
CA THR A 302 17.24 -2.87 9.39
C THR A 302 16.01 -2.38 10.13
N VAL A 303 14.85 -2.94 9.78
CA VAL A 303 13.59 -2.77 10.49
C VAL A 303 13.35 -4.00 11.36
N SER A 304 13.10 -3.79 12.65
CA SER A 304 12.90 -4.86 13.63
C SER A 304 11.47 -4.92 14.16
N SER A 305 11.07 -6.09 14.63
CA SER A 305 9.90 -6.33 15.49
C SER A 305 10.20 -7.49 16.43
N TYR A 306 9.65 -7.47 17.64
CA TYR A 306 9.83 -8.56 18.59
C TYR A 306 8.50 -9.13 19.03
N THR A 307 8.34 -10.45 18.96
CA THR A 307 7.14 -11.14 19.42
C THR A 307 7.51 -12.12 20.52
N VAL A 308 7.05 -11.86 21.74
CA VAL A 308 7.29 -12.70 22.92
C VAL A 308 6.78 -14.11 22.66
N GLY A 309 7.64 -15.11 22.91
CA GLY A 309 7.35 -16.52 22.71
C GLY A 309 7.58 -17.06 21.29
N SER A 310 7.98 -16.22 20.33
CA SER A 310 8.33 -16.68 18.98
C SER A 310 9.62 -16.08 18.43
N SER A 311 9.87 -14.78 18.68
CA SER A 311 11.15 -14.15 18.38
C SER A 311 12.26 -14.69 19.29
N THR A 312 13.46 -14.75 18.74
CA THR A 312 14.70 -14.99 19.49
C THR A 312 15.24 -13.67 20.04
N LEU A 313 16.02 -13.72 21.12
CA LEU A 313 16.57 -12.50 21.73
C LEU A 313 17.39 -11.64 20.75
N THR A 314 18.04 -12.28 19.77
CA THR A 314 18.80 -11.62 18.71
C THR A 314 17.94 -10.82 17.72
N ASP A 315 16.61 -10.98 17.74
CA ASP A 315 15.68 -10.19 16.96
C ASP A 315 15.35 -8.83 17.63
N PHE A 316 15.65 -8.69 18.93
CA PHE A 316 15.49 -7.42 19.64
C PHE A 316 16.77 -6.58 19.52
N PRO A 317 16.70 -5.32 19.08
CA PRO A 317 17.89 -4.50 18.93
C PRO A 317 18.49 -4.15 20.29
N MET A 318 19.81 -4.30 20.43
CA MET A 318 20.52 -3.91 21.65
C MET A 318 20.47 -2.40 21.95
N ALA A 319 20.17 -1.57 20.94
CA ALA A 319 20.03 -0.13 21.06
C ALA A 319 19.02 0.40 20.05
N VAL A 320 18.24 1.41 20.46
CA VAL A 320 17.26 2.11 19.62
C VAL A 320 17.73 3.55 19.41
N PHE A 321 17.89 3.93 18.15
CA PHE A 321 18.32 5.26 17.76
C PHE A 321 17.18 5.97 17.03
N LYS A 322 16.85 7.18 17.48
CA LYS A 322 15.78 8.04 16.91
C LYS A 322 15.87 8.20 15.38
N GLY A 323 17.07 8.17 14.82
CA GLY A 323 17.33 8.37 13.39
C GLY A 323 17.70 7.11 12.61
N VAL A 324 17.55 5.92 13.20
CA VAL A 324 17.97 4.65 12.55
C VAL A 324 16.86 3.59 12.62
N ASN A 325 16.46 3.19 13.84
CA ASN A 325 15.59 2.04 14.07
C ASN A 325 14.55 2.34 15.18
N ASP A 326 14.05 3.59 15.20
CA ASP A 326 13.06 4.04 16.16
C ASP A 326 11.71 3.31 16.00
N GLY A 327 10.96 3.19 17.10
CA GLY A 327 9.65 2.56 17.10
C GLY A 327 9.69 1.04 16.92
N VAL A 328 10.43 0.34 17.79
CA VAL A 328 10.50 -1.13 17.83
C VAL A 328 9.20 -1.69 18.43
N PRO A 329 8.35 -2.37 17.64
CA PRO A 329 7.16 -2.98 18.19
C PRO A 329 7.50 -4.24 19.01
N ILE A 330 6.87 -4.36 20.17
CA ILE A 330 6.89 -5.55 21.02
C ILE A 330 5.48 -6.12 21.07
N ASN A 331 5.31 -7.33 20.56
CA ASN A 331 4.04 -8.05 20.53
C ASN A 331 4.06 -9.17 21.56
N PHE A 332 2.99 -9.33 22.33
CA PHE A 332 2.84 -10.43 23.27
C PHE A 332 1.36 -10.76 23.44
N ASN A 333 1.04 -12.05 23.52
CA ASN A 333 -0.32 -12.52 23.73
C ASN A 333 -0.54 -12.78 25.23
N LEU A 334 -1.67 -12.29 25.73
CA LEU A 334 -2.11 -12.58 27.10
C LEU A 334 -3.36 -13.46 27.05
N ALA A 335 -3.43 -14.47 27.92
CA ALA A 335 -4.61 -15.35 28.00
C ALA A 335 -5.87 -14.60 28.47
N SER A 336 -5.69 -13.53 29.25
CA SER A 336 -6.74 -12.63 29.70
C SER A 336 -6.17 -11.21 29.85
N ALA A 337 -7.04 -10.20 29.85
CA ALA A 337 -6.61 -8.84 30.13
C ALA A 337 -6.00 -8.77 31.53
N PRO A 338 -4.74 -8.31 31.67
CA PRO A 338 -4.16 -8.14 32.97
C PRO A 338 -4.90 -7.00 33.67
N GLY A 339 -4.95 -7.05 35.00
CA GLY A 339 -5.30 -5.86 35.78
C GLY A 339 -4.24 -4.75 35.60
N ALA A 340 -4.18 -3.82 36.55
CA ALA A 340 -3.09 -2.85 36.57
C ALA A 340 -1.73 -3.56 36.54
N CYS A 341 -0.88 -3.18 35.57
CA CYS A 341 0.44 -3.75 35.38
C CYS A 341 1.48 -2.63 35.20
N THR A 342 2.75 -2.99 35.33
CA THR A 342 3.87 -2.08 35.13
C THR A 342 4.74 -2.64 34.02
N LEU A 343 4.91 -1.86 32.94
CA LEU A 343 5.99 -2.10 31.97
C LEU A 343 7.24 -1.39 32.49
N ARG A 344 8.31 -2.15 32.69
CA ARG A 344 9.63 -1.61 33.06
C ARG A 344 10.56 -1.67 31.86
N ILE A 345 11.22 -0.56 31.55
CA ILE A 345 12.23 -0.50 30.49
C ILE A 345 13.52 -0.01 31.11
N ALA A 346 14.34 -0.96 31.54
CA ALA A 346 15.68 -0.67 32.01
C ALA A 346 16.59 -0.42 30.82
N THR A 347 17.22 0.75 30.81
CA THR A 347 18.30 1.09 29.88
C THR A 347 19.63 0.92 30.58
N THR A 348 20.73 0.80 29.82
CA THR A 348 22.08 0.78 30.41
C THR A 348 22.78 2.12 30.27
N LEU A 349 22.57 2.80 29.15
CA LEU A 349 23.22 4.05 28.77
C LEU A 349 22.30 4.90 27.88
N SER A 350 22.27 6.20 28.12
CA SER A 350 21.62 7.19 27.26
C SER A 350 22.65 8.05 26.51
N PHE A 351 22.26 8.58 25.34
CA PHE A 351 23.03 9.57 24.59
C PHE A 351 22.10 10.67 24.09
N SER A 352 22.55 11.93 24.14
CA SER A 352 21.78 13.09 23.68
C SER A 352 20.35 13.18 24.26
N ALA A 353 20.20 12.87 25.56
CA ALA A 353 18.93 12.86 26.28
C ALA A 353 17.85 11.92 25.68
N ALA A 354 18.25 10.93 24.88
CA ALA A 354 17.33 9.91 24.38
C ALA A 354 16.75 9.09 25.54
N ARG A 355 15.44 8.86 25.52
CA ARG A 355 14.69 8.04 26.48
C ARG A 355 13.48 7.41 25.82
N PRO A 356 13.00 6.24 26.29
CA PRO A 356 11.84 5.58 25.71
C PRO A 356 10.55 6.40 25.94
N HIS A 357 9.69 6.41 24.93
CA HIS A 357 8.29 6.85 25.05
C HIS A 357 7.40 5.70 24.57
N ILE A 358 6.45 5.30 25.41
CA ILE A 358 5.74 4.03 25.25
C ILE A 358 4.29 4.26 24.85
N VAL A 359 3.88 3.51 23.84
CA VAL A 359 2.49 3.39 23.42
C VAL A 359 2.09 1.92 23.53
N ILE A 360 1.06 1.64 24.31
CA ILE A 360 0.47 0.30 24.45
C ILE A 360 -0.94 0.38 23.90
N ASN A 361 -1.18 -0.25 22.75
CA ASN A 361 -2.44 -0.17 22.04
C ASN A 361 -2.84 1.30 21.79
N GLY A 362 -4.00 1.73 22.28
CA GLY A 362 -4.47 3.12 22.18
C GLY A 362 -3.98 4.06 23.31
N TRP A 363 -3.20 3.56 24.27
CA TRP A 363 -2.73 4.34 25.41
C TRP A 363 -1.28 4.78 25.22
N ALA A 364 -1.00 6.06 25.44
CA ALA A 364 0.35 6.62 25.46
C ALA A 364 0.77 6.96 26.90
N ALA A 365 1.97 6.52 27.29
CA ALA A 365 2.56 6.87 28.58
C ALA A 365 2.98 8.35 28.61
N ALA A 366 3.11 8.91 29.81
CA ALA A 366 3.77 10.21 29.96
C ALA A 366 5.23 10.12 29.46
N VAL A 367 5.71 11.15 28.76
CA VAL A 367 7.09 11.22 28.30
C VAL A 367 8.01 11.43 29.51
N PRO A 368 9.00 10.54 29.76
CA PRO A 368 9.92 10.72 30.87
C PRO A 368 10.76 11.99 30.73
N ALA A 369 11.19 12.53 31.87
CA ALA A 369 12.20 13.59 31.93
C ALA A 369 13.47 13.15 31.21
N ALA A 370 14.25 14.12 30.72
CA ALA A 370 15.53 13.82 30.10
C ALA A 370 16.46 13.15 31.13
N PRO A 371 17.17 12.07 30.76
CA PRO A 371 18.16 11.45 31.65
C PRO A 371 19.33 12.40 31.89
N THR A 372 20.06 12.17 32.99
CA THR A 372 21.26 12.94 33.32
C THR A 372 22.26 12.83 32.18
N LYS A 373 22.66 13.99 31.63
CA LYS A 373 23.54 14.04 30.47
C LYS A 373 24.95 13.54 30.82
N ILE A 374 25.30 12.38 30.28
CA ILE A 374 26.70 11.95 30.16
C ILE A 374 27.25 12.58 28.86
N SER A 375 28.13 13.56 28.98
CA SER A 375 28.68 14.29 27.82
C SER A 375 29.77 13.50 27.09
N SER A 376 29.46 12.27 26.68
CA SER A 376 30.37 11.37 25.96
C SER A 376 29.61 10.54 24.92
N ARG A 377 30.29 10.17 23.83
CA ARG A 377 29.85 9.04 23.00
C ARG A 377 30.01 7.74 23.80
N GLY A 378 29.19 6.73 23.50
CA GLY A 378 29.27 5.42 24.17
C GLY A 378 29.05 4.24 23.21
N VAL A 379 27.81 3.95 22.84
CA VAL A 379 27.45 2.77 22.04
C VAL A 379 28.25 2.65 20.72
N THR A 380 28.55 3.77 20.07
CA THR A 380 29.38 3.81 18.84
C THR A 380 30.88 3.63 19.07
N ARG A 381 31.30 3.36 20.31
CA ARG A 381 32.68 3.09 20.74
C ARG A 381 32.79 1.80 21.55
N GLY A 382 31.80 0.90 21.46
CA GLY A 382 31.78 -0.36 22.21
C GLY A 382 31.51 -0.20 23.71
N VAL A 383 30.99 0.95 24.16
CA VAL A 383 30.66 1.20 25.57
C VAL A 383 29.14 1.17 25.75
N TYR A 384 28.67 0.41 26.73
CA TYR A 384 27.25 0.27 27.05
C TYR A 384 26.90 0.60 28.51
N ASN A 385 27.89 0.76 29.38
CA ASN A 385 27.68 1.03 30.81
C ASN A 385 27.50 2.52 31.07
N GLY A 386 26.30 2.93 31.48
CA GLY A 386 25.93 4.29 31.87
C GLY A 386 25.31 4.32 33.27
N LEU A 387 24.26 5.12 33.47
CA LEU A 387 23.62 5.30 34.78
C LEU A 387 22.47 4.31 35.04
N GLY A 388 22.07 3.52 34.04
CA GLY A 388 21.11 2.43 34.24
C GLY A 388 19.68 2.92 34.52
N GLU A 389 19.19 3.91 33.77
CA GLU A 389 17.87 4.52 33.98
C GLU A 389 16.72 3.51 33.75
N GLN A 390 15.64 3.59 34.54
CA GLN A 390 14.49 2.67 34.51
C GLN A 390 13.14 3.37 34.33
#